data_AF-A0A520BGH4-F1
#
_entry.id   AF-A0A520BGH4-F1
#
_cell.length_a   1.000
_cell.length_b   1.000
_cell.length_c   1.000
_cell.angle_alpha   90.00
_cell.angle_beta   90.00
_cell.angle_gamma   90.00
#
_symmetry.space_group_name_H-M   'P 1'
#
loop_
_entity.id
_entity.type
_entity.pdbx_description
1 polymer ?
#
loop_
_entity_poly.entity_id
_entity_poly.type
_entity_poly.pdbx_seq_one_letter_code
_entity_poly.pdbx_strand_id
1 'polypeptide(L)'
;MEVHDWLSNLDMPSNYKPFQVTEIKFKGSRKEFFVNTDNIYLEIGELVAVEGPTGGFDVGHVSLTGELVRVQMKRRKTSIDQVTKKIYRKATEADVEKWNAA
;
A
#
# COMPACT_ATOMS: atom_id res chain seq x y z
N MET A 1 -26.25 -7.16 -26.00
CA MET A 1 -25.22 -8.13 -25.58
C MET A 1 -24.95 -7.86 -24.11
N GLU A 2 -25.50 -8.67 -23.22
CA GLU A 2 -25.21 -8.57 -21.78
C GLU A 2 -23.91 -9.30 -21.50
N VAL A 3 -22.90 -8.56 -21.06
CA VAL A 3 -21.64 -9.11 -20.57
C VAL A 3 -21.92 -9.68 -19.19
N HIS A 4 -22.09 -11.00 -19.10
CA HIS A 4 -22.12 -11.69 -17.83
C HIS A 4 -20.73 -11.62 -17.20
N ASP A 5 -20.62 -10.79 -16.16
CA ASP A 5 -19.47 -10.76 -15.29
C ASP A 5 -19.51 -11.99 -14.36
N TRP A 6 -18.77 -13.01 -14.76
CA TRP A 6 -18.65 -14.30 -14.07
C TRP A 6 -17.78 -14.21 -12.81
N LEU A 7 -17.23 -13.03 -12.49
CA LEU A 7 -16.53 -12.76 -11.23
C LEU A 7 -17.45 -12.15 -10.17
N SER A 8 -18.68 -11.75 -10.51
CA SER A 8 -19.55 -11.00 -9.60
C SER A 8 -20.09 -11.82 -8.41
N ASN A 9 -19.88 -13.14 -8.40
CA ASN A 9 -20.43 -14.03 -7.38
C ASN A 9 -19.35 -14.78 -6.57
N LEU A 10 -18.11 -14.29 -6.58
CA LEU A 10 -17.14 -14.69 -5.56
C LEU A 10 -17.54 -13.99 -4.26
N ASP A 11 -18.46 -14.61 -3.52
CA ASP A 11 -18.61 -14.38 -2.09
C ASP A 11 -17.24 -14.65 -1.46
N MET A 12 -16.47 -13.58 -1.26
CA MET A 12 -15.26 -13.68 -0.45
C MET A 12 -15.71 -14.24 0.89
N PRO A 13 -15.09 -15.32 1.40
CA PRO A 13 -15.45 -15.85 2.70
C PRO A 13 -15.41 -14.69 3.68
N SER A 14 -16.44 -14.56 4.52
CA SER A 14 -16.67 -13.42 5.43
C SER A 14 -15.50 -13.12 6.38
N ASN A 15 -14.48 -13.98 6.41
CA ASN A 15 -13.23 -13.85 7.15
C ASN A 15 -11.99 -13.54 6.28
N TYR A 16 -12.14 -13.21 4.99
CA TYR A 16 -11.03 -12.82 4.13
C TYR A 16 -10.45 -11.48 4.60
N LYS A 17 -9.34 -11.54 5.32
CA LYS A 17 -8.55 -10.36 5.63
C LYS A 17 -7.62 -10.08 4.45
N PRO A 18 -7.79 -8.96 3.72
CA PRO A 18 -6.84 -8.59 2.68
C PRO A 18 -5.43 -8.52 3.26
N PHE A 19 -4.44 -8.84 2.43
CA PHE A 19 -3.05 -8.78 2.87
C PHE A 19 -2.70 -7.36 3.30
N GLN A 20 -2.34 -7.19 4.57
CA GLN A 20 -2.19 -5.88 5.19
C GLN A 20 -0.91 -5.14 4.78
N VAL A 21 0.05 -5.82 4.13
CA VAL A 21 1.27 -5.17 3.68
C VAL A 21 1.08 -4.57 2.29
N THR A 22 1.53 -3.35 2.13
CA THR A 22 1.44 -2.56 0.89
C THR A 22 2.85 -2.13 0.46
N GLU A 23 3.13 -2.14 -0.85
CA GLU A 23 4.38 -1.60 -1.39
C GLU A 23 4.18 -0.13 -1.74
N ILE A 24 4.98 0.75 -1.13
CA ILE A 24 4.97 2.18 -1.38
C ILE A 24 6.23 2.58 -2.14
N LYS A 25 6.05 3.40 -3.17
CA LYS A 25 7.13 3.96 -3.98
C LYS A 25 7.25 5.46 -3.71
N PHE A 26 8.47 5.89 -3.45
CA PHE A 26 8.81 7.30 -3.25
C PHE A 26 9.32 7.92 -4.55
N LYS A 27 9.65 9.21 -4.52
CA LYS A 27 10.34 9.86 -5.64
C LYS A 27 11.66 9.13 -5.93
N GLY A 28 11.94 8.95 -7.23
CA GLY A 28 13.08 8.16 -7.71
C GLY A 28 12.80 6.64 -7.75
N SER A 29 13.77 5.85 -7.31
CA SER A 29 13.76 4.38 -7.38
C SER A 29 13.43 3.68 -6.06
N ARG A 30 13.30 4.43 -4.96
CA ARG A 30 13.10 3.86 -3.62
C ARG A 30 11.69 3.28 -3.46
N LYS A 31 11.63 2.02 -3.05
CA LYS A 31 10.41 1.26 -2.78
C LYS A 31 10.56 0.50 -1.47
N GLU A 32 9.59 0.66 -0.59
CA GLU A 32 9.58 0.00 0.71
C GLU A 32 8.19 -0.59 1.00
N PHE A 33 8.14 -1.57 1.91
CA PHE A 33 6.90 -2.20 2.34
C PHE A 33 6.43 -1.58 3.65
N PHE A 34 5.12 -1.42 3.79
CA PHE A 34 4.47 -0.84 4.97
C PHE A 34 3.24 -1.65 5.36
N VAL A 35 2.94 -1.70 6.65
CA VAL A 35 1.74 -2.33 7.20
C VAL A 35 0.60 -1.31 7.24
N ASN A 36 -0.51 -1.65 6.62
CA ASN A 36 -1.77 -0.93 6.72
C ASN A 36 -2.53 -1.40 7.97
N THR A 37 -2.11 -0.92 9.14
CA THR A 37 -2.69 -1.32 10.43
C THR A 37 -4.16 -0.91 10.55
N ASP A 38 -4.52 0.24 9.98
CA ASP A 38 -5.88 0.81 10.08
C ASP A 38 -6.83 0.28 8.99
N ASN A 39 -6.37 -0.68 8.18
CA ASN A 39 -7.14 -1.29 7.08
C ASN A 39 -7.77 -0.24 6.14
N ILE A 40 -7.02 0.82 5.86
CA ILE A 40 -7.42 1.90 4.96
C ILE A 40 -7.59 1.32 3.56
N TYR A 41 -8.68 1.64 2.86
CA TYR A 41 -8.82 1.26 1.47
C TYR A 41 -7.82 2.03 0.61
N LEU A 42 -6.87 1.32 -0.01
CA LEU A 42 -5.78 1.90 -0.80
C LEU A 42 -5.79 1.35 -2.23
N GLU A 43 -5.72 2.24 -3.20
CA GLU A 43 -5.60 1.91 -4.61
C GLU A 43 -4.19 2.20 -5.14
N ILE A 44 -3.81 1.51 -6.21
CA ILE A 44 -2.52 1.74 -6.87
C ILE A 44 -2.52 3.17 -7.45
N GLY A 45 -1.46 3.92 -7.18
CA GLY A 45 -1.29 5.31 -7.60
C GLY A 45 -1.71 6.34 -6.56
N GLU A 46 -2.46 5.95 -5.51
CA GLU A 46 -2.82 6.89 -4.43
C GLU A 46 -1.60 7.33 -3.64
N LEU A 47 -1.53 8.61 -3.28
CA LEU A 47 -0.54 9.14 -2.36
C LEU A 47 -0.95 8.85 -0.92
N VAL A 48 0.00 8.39 -0.12
CA VAL A 48 -0.17 8.06 1.30
C VAL A 48 0.97 8.62 2.13
N ALA A 49 0.64 8.99 3.36
CA ALA A 49 1.61 9.35 4.38
C ALA A 49 2.00 8.11 5.18
N VAL A 50 3.29 7.83 5.27
CA VAL A 50 3.87 6.64 5.90
C VAL A 50 4.89 7.01 6.95
N GLU A 51 5.20 6.07 7.82
CA GLU A 51 6.21 6.22 8.86
C GLU A 51 7.60 6.52 8.28
N GLY A 52 8.18 7.65 8.70
CA GLY A 52 9.51 8.09 8.28
C GLY A 52 10.63 7.28 8.96
N PRO A 53 11.80 7.13 8.32
CA PRO A 53 12.91 6.33 8.85
C PRO A 53 13.56 6.88 10.13
N THR A 54 13.54 8.19 10.36
CA THR A 54 14.18 8.88 11.49
C THR A 54 13.18 9.67 12.35
N GLY A 55 11.89 9.33 12.23
CA GLY A 55 10.77 10.06 12.83
C GLY A 55 10.04 10.94 11.83
N GLY A 56 8.82 11.35 12.19
CA GLY A 56 7.91 12.07 11.30
C GLY A 56 7.20 11.15 10.30
N PHE A 57 6.81 11.73 9.16
CA PHE A 57 6.16 11.01 8.08
C PHE A 57 6.83 11.32 6.75
N ASP A 58 6.74 10.36 5.83
CA ASP A 58 7.16 10.49 4.45
C ASP A 58 5.94 10.31 3.54
N VAL A 59 6.00 10.81 2.30
CA VAL A 59 4.88 10.75 1.36
C VAL A 59 5.31 9.97 0.12
N GLY A 60 4.57 8.92 -0.19
CA GLY A 60 4.82 8.07 -1.34
C GLY A 60 3.52 7.60 -1.98
N HIS A 61 3.59 7.09 -3.20
CA HIS A 61 2.42 6.52 -3.86
C HIS A 61 2.40 5.01 -3.69
N VAL A 62 1.19 4.47 -3.62
CA VAL A 62 0.95 3.03 -3.59
C VAL A 62 1.38 2.43 -4.92
N SER A 63 2.38 1.54 -4.90
CA SER A 63 2.82 0.83 -6.09
C SER A 63 2.08 -0.48 -6.28
N LEU A 64 1.84 -1.22 -5.19
CA LEU A 64 1.17 -2.53 -5.21
C LEU A 64 0.45 -2.78 -3.88
N THR A 65 -0.70 -3.45 -3.96
CA THR A 65 -1.53 -3.88 -2.81
C THR A 65 -1.89 -5.36 -2.94
N GLY A 66 -2.37 -5.95 -1.85
CA GLY A 66 -2.91 -7.32 -1.84
C GLY A 66 -1.86 -8.39 -2.14
N GLU A 67 -2.29 -9.46 -2.81
CA GLU A 67 -1.48 -10.68 -2.97
C GLU A 67 -0.21 -10.46 -3.82
N LEU A 68 -0.23 -9.49 -4.73
CA LEU A 68 0.95 -9.13 -5.53
C LEU A 68 2.13 -8.66 -4.65
N VAL A 69 1.84 -8.06 -3.50
CA VAL A 69 2.88 -7.63 -2.55
C VAL A 69 3.60 -8.83 -1.97
N ARG A 70 2.91 -9.95 -1.70
CA ARG A 70 3.57 -11.17 -1.20
C ARG A 70 4.57 -11.72 -2.20
N VAL A 71 4.25 -11.69 -3.50
CA VAL A 71 5.16 -12.12 -4.56
C VAL A 71 6.41 -11.22 -4.58
N GLN A 72 6.23 -9.91 -4.43
CA GLN A 72 7.35 -8.97 -4.35
C GLN A 72 8.21 -9.15 -3.11
N MET A 73 7.62 -9.38 -1.96
CA MET A 73 8.34 -9.64 -0.71
C MET A 73 9.18 -10.90 -0.82
N LYS A 74 8.62 -11.99 -1.37
CA LYS A 74 9.38 -13.23 -1.65
C LYS A 74 10.55 -12.96 -2.59
N ARG A 75 10.35 -12.20 -3.66
CA ARG A 75 11.41 -11.84 -4.62
C ARG A 75 12.53 -11.03 -3.95
N ARG A 76 12.19 -10.12 -3.03
CA ARG A 76 13.14 -9.33 -2.26
C ARG A 76 13.68 -10.02 -1.01
N LYS A 77 13.28 -11.26 -0.74
CA LYS A 77 13.63 -12.04 0.45
C LYS A 77 13.30 -11.31 1.77
N THR A 78 12.23 -10.52 1.77
CA THR A 78 11.74 -9.79 2.95
C THR A 78 10.63 -10.60 3.60
N SER A 79 10.79 -10.96 4.88
CA SER A 79 9.73 -11.61 5.64
C SER A 79 8.69 -10.58 6.10
N ILE A 80 7.47 -11.03 6.41
CA ILE A 80 6.41 -10.15 6.90
C ILE A 80 6.81 -9.53 8.24
N ASP A 81 7.51 -10.29 9.09
CA ASP A 81 7.97 -9.86 10.41
C ASP A 81 9.01 -8.73 10.35
N GLN A 82 9.68 -8.55 9.21
CA GLN A 82 10.61 -7.45 8.98
C GLN A 82 9.89 -6.14 8.60
N VAL A 83 8.62 -6.20 8.21
CA VAL A 83 7.84 -5.02 7.85
C VAL A 83 7.21 -4.44 9.10
N THR A 84 7.92 -3.51 9.73
CA THR A 84 7.46 -2.86 10.98
C THR A 84 6.84 -1.49 10.75
N LYS A 85 7.18 -0.82 9.64
CA LYS A 85 6.73 0.54 9.34
C LYS A 85 5.26 0.58 8.97
N LYS A 86 4.55 1.61 9.43
CA LYS A 86 3.10 1.74 9.23
C LYS A 86 2.72 2.78 8.18
N ILE A 87 1.55 2.59 7.59
CA ILE A 87 0.83 3.62 6.85
C ILE A 87 -0.03 4.39 7.85
N TYR A 88 0.05 5.72 7.86
CA TYR A 88 -0.72 6.56 8.77
C TYR A 88 -2.06 6.99 8.19
N ARG A 89 -2.07 7.47 6.94
CA ARG A 89 -3.27 8.02 6.29
C ARG A 89 -3.10 8.16 4.78
N LYS A 90 -4.20 8.38 4.09
CA LYS A 90 -4.17 8.96 2.74
C LYS A 90 -3.56 10.36 2.79
N ALA A 91 -2.81 10.72 1.74
CA ALA A 91 -2.19 12.03 1.67
C ALA A 91 -3.26 13.12 1.68
N THR A 92 -3.07 14.11 2.54
CA THR A 92 -3.86 15.34 2.54
C THR A 92 -3.36 16.28 1.43
N GLU A 93 -4.13 17.31 1.08
CA GLU A 93 -3.70 18.31 0.09
C GLU A 93 -2.32 18.91 0.43
N ALA A 94 -2.08 19.23 1.71
CA ALA A 94 -0.79 19.73 2.18
C ALA A 94 0.34 18.69 2.03
N ASP A 95 0.04 17.39 2.16
CA ASP A 95 1.01 16.32 1.95
C ASP A 95 1.35 16.19 0.45
N VAL A 96 0.35 16.35 -0.43
CA VAL A 96 0.53 16.34 -1.89
C VAL A 96 1.35 17.54 -2.35
N GLU A 97 1.09 18.74 -1.82
CA GLU A 97 1.88 19.94 -2.12
C GLU A 97 3.35 19.77 -1.72
N LYS A 98 3.60 19.28 -0.49
CA LYS A 98 4.96 18.97 -0.03
C LYS A 98 5.62 17.92 -0.90
N TRP A 99 4.88 16.88 -1.27
CA TRP A 99 5.40 15.85 -2.16
C TRP A 99 5.77 16.45 -3.51
N ASN A 100 4.93 17.29 -4.13
CA ASN A 100 5.21 17.94 -5.41
C ASN A 100 6.40 18.90 -5.37
N ALA A 101 6.55 19.65 -4.27
CA ALA A 101 7.62 20.63 -4.08
C ALA A 101 9.02 20.00 -3.85
N ALA A 102 9.07 18.76 -3.37
CA ALA A 102 10.31 18.02 -3.10
C ALA A 102 10.96 17.43 -4.36
#